data_AF-A0AAJ1MAR3-F1
#
_entry.id   AF-A0AAJ1MAR3-F1
#
_cell.length_a   1.000
_cell.length_b   1.000
_cell.length_c   1.000
_cell.angle_alpha   90.00
_cell.angle_beta   90.00
_cell.angle_gamma   90.00
#
_symmetry.space_group_name_H-M   'P 1'
#
loop_
_entity.id
_entity.type
_entity.pdbx_description
1 polymer ?
#
loop_
_entity_poly.entity_id
_entity_poly.type
_entity_poly.pdbx_seq_one_letter_code
_entity_poly.pdbx_strand_id
1 'polypeptide(L)'
;MTFKLRPYQSETIAKILDSMRQGNKRIIVQQPPRTGKTVIMADIARRTTDKGNRVMFLIHRKEVLDQAKATFKADGVDMDLATMGMVQTLTRRVKTLPEPRLIFIDEAHHAIAKSYQRILKAFPNAYVLLFTATPVRTGHDQLDKITDAIIPGKSIKWLTDQGYLAPFQYFSMPNIDTTKLKKSSTGDYTSESMDEAIDKAVYGDVIEQYNLHAKGMQAVCYSYSVASAKMLADRFNEAGISAVEVDGETPDEQRDDLVQQFRDQKINVLVNVNLFTEGVDLPNVDCVIMVRPTQSLALYLQFAMRCLNPRPGKMAVIIDHVENWKRFGTPSADRDWEQAIITRKKRKKADPTPPTVQCNQCMMVWELKDLINGCCPNCGFKITKDRKPVHLVKVDLVEIDQETENARYEADHRVAMAKQIIGNRLMQAVADKTVGQLSSIEELKAYGKLHGFKPGWAWYQAKNRGWA
;
A
#
# COMPACT_ATOMS: atom_id res chain seq x y z
N MET A 1 12.22 11.08 32.49
CA MET A 1 12.96 9.84 32.18
C MET A 1 13.16 9.81 30.69
N THR A 2 14.40 9.63 30.22
CA THR A 2 14.70 9.56 28.77
C THR A 2 14.16 8.25 28.18
N PHE A 3 13.82 8.25 26.89
CA PHE A 3 13.40 7.04 26.21
C PHE A 3 14.58 6.08 26.03
N LYS A 4 14.38 4.81 26.37
CA LYS A 4 15.36 3.77 26.06
C LYS A 4 15.32 3.48 24.56
N LEU A 5 16.39 3.82 23.86
CA LEU A 5 16.53 3.55 22.43
C LEU A 5 16.62 2.05 22.14
N ARG A 6 15.95 1.62 21.07
CA ARG A 6 16.13 0.29 20.49
C ARG A 6 17.47 0.22 19.74
N PRO A 7 18.12 -0.95 19.63
CA PRO A 7 19.41 -1.10 18.94
C PRO A 7 19.46 -0.46 17.54
N TYR A 8 18.43 -0.67 16.71
CA TYR A 8 18.39 -0.08 15.37
C TYR A 8 18.24 1.45 15.37
N GLN A 9 17.63 2.02 16.42
CA GLN A 9 17.51 3.47 16.58
C GLN A 9 18.87 4.06 16.95
N SER A 10 19.60 3.41 17.87
CA SER A 10 20.98 3.79 18.20
C SER A 10 21.92 3.69 17.00
N GLU A 11 21.80 2.62 16.20
CA GLU A 11 22.56 2.48 14.94
C GLU A 11 22.24 3.62 13.96
N THR A 12 20.97 4.00 13.83
CA THR A 12 20.55 5.11 12.97
C THR A 12 21.17 6.43 13.44
N ILE A 13 21.17 6.69 14.75
CA ILE A 13 21.77 7.90 15.33
C ILE A 13 23.29 7.91 15.08
N ALA A 14 23.97 6.79 15.28
CA ALA A 14 25.41 6.68 15.01
C ALA A 14 25.73 7.04 13.55
N LYS A 15 24.98 6.47 12.58
CA LYS A 15 25.11 6.78 11.15
C LYS A 15 24.87 8.27 10.84
N ILE A 16 23.89 8.90 11.48
CA ILE A 16 23.62 10.33 11.33
C ILE A 16 24.84 11.15 11.80
N LEU A 17 25.35 10.86 12.99
CA LEU A 17 26.49 11.56 13.55
C LEU A 17 27.75 11.38 12.70
N ASP A 18 27.99 10.18 12.17
CA ASP A 18 29.12 9.90 11.27
C ASP A 18 28.99 10.67 9.95
N SER A 19 27.80 10.71 9.36
CA SER A 19 27.53 11.51 8.16
C SER A 19 27.75 13.00 8.40
N MET A 20 27.35 13.53 9.57
CA MET A 20 27.62 14.92 9.96
C MET A 20 29.11 15.20 10.13
N ARG A 21 29.89 14.25 10.68
CA ARG A 21 31.36 14.37 10.81
C ARG A 21 32.07 14.38 9.46
N GLN A 22 31.51 13.69 8.46
CA GLN A 22 31.99 13.71 7.08
C GLN A 22 31.66 15.02 6.34
N GLY A 23 30.99 15.97 6.99
CA GLY A 23 30.69 17.29 6.42
C GLY A 23 29.31 17.42 5.78
N ASN A 24 28.51 16.34 5.73
CA ASN A 24 27.14 16.42 5.21
C ASN A 24 26.26 17.25 6.15
N LYS A 25 25.55 18.23 5.59
CA LYS A 25 24.68 19.13 6.35
C LYS A 25 23.21 18.74 6.23
N ARG A 26 22.77 18.23 5.08
CA ARG A 26 21.38 17.92 4.78
C ARG A 26 21.23 16.43 4.51
N ILE A 27 20.77 15.70 5.51
CA ILE A 27 20.80 14.24 5.53
C ILE A 27 19.37 13.71 5.55
N ILE A 28 19.02 12.87 4.58
CA ILE A 28 17.77 12.10 4.59
C ILE A 28 17.91 10.96 5.57
N VAL A 29 16.94 10.83 6.46
CA VAL A 29 16.83 9.67 7.36
C VAL A 29 15.56 8.92 6.97
N GLN A 30 15.72 7.88 6.16
CA GLN A 30 14.60 7.03 5.77
C GLN A 30 14.31 6.06 6.92
N GLN A 31 13.09 6.09 7.43
CA GLN A 31 12.66 5.23 8.54
C GLN A 31 11.22 4.80 8.26
N PRO A 32 10.92 3.49 8.20
CA PRO A 32 9.56 3.04 8.00
C PRO A 32 8.57 3.64 9.03
N PRO A 33 7.28 3.79 8.68
CA PRO A 33 6.25 4.11 9.64
C PRO A 33 6.33 3.22 10.90
N ARG A 34 5.98 3.80 12.06
CA ARG A 34 5.88 3.07 13.34
C ARG A 34 7.20 2.50 13.89
N THR A 35 8.36 2.99 13.41
CA THR A 35 9.69 2.64 13.97
C THR A 35 10.21 3.62 15.03
N GLY A 36 9.40 4.59 15.44
CA GLY A 36 9.76 5.57 16.48
C GLY A 36 10.66 6.71 15.98
N LYS A 37 10.40 7.25 14.78
CA LYS A 37 11.12 8.42 14.22
C LYS A 37 11.21 9.58 15.22
N THR A 38 10.10 9.92 15.87
CA THR A 38 10.04 11.01 16.84
C THR A 38 10.96 10.79 18.05
N VAL A 39 11.14 9.54 18.49
CA VAL A 39 12.08 9.21 19.59
C VAL A 39 13.52 9.43 19.16
N ILE A 40 13.88 9.07 17.93
CA ILE A 40 15.21 9.37 17.35
C ILE A 40 15.44 10.89 17.30
N MET A 41 14.45 11.65 16.81
CA MET A 41 14.53 13.11 16.74
C MET A 41 14.67 13.73 18.13
N ALA A 42 13.89 13.27 19.11
CA ALA A 42 13.92 13.76 20.48
C ALA A 42 15.29 13.54 21.13
N ASP A 43 15.88 12.35 20.98
CA ASP A 43 17.21 12.06 21.55
C ASP A 43 18.31 12.94 20.91
N ILE A 44 18.28 13.14 19.59
CA ILE A 44 19.23 14.04 18.91
C ILE A 44 18.98 15.50 19.32
N ALA A 45 17.71 15.91 19.45
CA ALA A 45 17.34 17.25 19.87
C ALA A 45 17.86 17.54 21.27
N ARG A 46 17.65 16.62 22.22
CA ARG A 46 18.13 16.71 23.60
C ARG A 46 19.65 16.85 23.64
N ARG A 47 20.40 15.98 22.97
CA ARG A 47 21.87 16.09 22.86
C ARG A 47 22.34 17.42 22.26
N THR A 48 21.51 18.06 21.45
CA THR A 48 21.79 19.36 20.83
C THR A 48 21.53 20.49 21.83
N THR A 49 20.41 20.45 22.53
CA THR A 49 20.04 21.43 23.55
C THR A 49 20.89 21.34 24.82
N ASP A 50 21.34 20.14 25.20
CA ASP A 50 22.30 19.92 26.31
C ASP A 50 23.62 20.68 26.10
N LYS A 51 23.93 21.04 24.85
CA LYS A 51 25.09 21.86 24.46
C LYS A 51 24.75 23.34 24.30
N GLY A 52 23.58 23.79 24.74
CA GLY A 52 23.09 25.17 24.60
C GLY A 52 22.67 25.55 23.17
N ASN A 53 22.53 24.59 22.25
CA ASN A 53 22.20 24.88 20.85
C ASN A 53 20.69 24.81 20.61
N ARG A 54 20.21 25.67 19.70
CA ARG A 54 18.79 25.71 19.30
C ARG A 54 18.45 24.64 18.28
N VAL A 55 17.26 24.08 18.41
CA VAL A 55 16.68 23.13 17.45
C VAL A 55 15.38 23.68 16.87
N MET A 56 15.12 23.39 15.60
CA MET A 56 13.84 23.70 14.95
C MET A 56 13.20 22.41 14.44
N PHE A 57 11.91 22.23 14.66
CA PHE A 57 11.16 21.10 14.12
C PHE A 57 10.01 21.54 13.22
N LEU A 58 10.07 21.11 11.96
CA LEU A 58 9.11 21.41 10.92
C LEU A 58 8.18 20.22 10.68
N ILE A 59 6.88 20.44 10.88
CA ILE A 59 5.84 19.41 10.73
C ILE A 59 4.72 19.95 9.82
N HIS A 60 3.97 19.04 9.19
CA HIS A 60 2.89 19.38 8.27
C HIS A 60 1.47 19.08 8.80
N ARG A 61 1.32 18.39 9.94
CA ARG A 61 0.05 18.09 10.63
C ARG A 61 0.08 18.51 12.11
N LYS A 62 -1.05 19.03 12.62
CA LYS A 62 -1.14 19.60 13.97
C LYS A 62 -1.08 18.51 15.05
N GLU A 63 -1.77 17.40 14.82
CA GLU A 63 -1.84 16.25 15.73
C GLU A 63 -0.45 15.63 15.95
N VAL A 64 0.34 15.54 14.86
CA VAL A 64 1.74 15.09 14.91
C VAL A 64 2.62 16.06 15.70
N LEU A 65 2.35 17.37 15.62
CA LEU A 65 3.08 18.40 16.36
C LEU A 65 2.89 18.27 17.87
N ASP A 66 1.66 18.08 18.32
CA ASP A 66 1.38 18.01 19.76
C ASP A 66 1.95 16.70 20.37
N GLN A 67 1.85 15.58 19.66
CA GLN A 67 2.51 14.33 20.05
C GLN A 67 4.04 14.45 20.09
N ALA A 68 4.62 15.14 19.11
CA ALA A 68 6.06 15.36 19.08
C ALA A 68 6.54 16.24 20.24
N LYS A 69 5.82 17.33 20.56
CA LYS A 69 6.14 18.16 21.73
C LYS A 69 6.11 17.36 23.02
N ALA A 70 5.09 16.51 23.20
CA ALA A 70 5.00 15.63 24.36
C ALA A 70 6.20 14.68 24.43
N THR A 71 6.59 14.09 23.30
CA THR A 71 7.76 13.20 23.21
C THR A 71 9.07 13.96 23.52
N PHE A 72 9.27 15.14 22.95
CA PHE A 72 10.47 15.95 23.19
C PHE A 72 10.60 16.35 24.66
N LYS A 73 9.50 16.81 25.26
CA LYS A 73 9.46 17.14 26.69
C LYS A 73 9.73 15.92 27.57
N ALA A 74 9.12 14.77 27.24
CA ALA A 74 9.31 13.54 28.00
C ALA A 74 10.77 13.04 27.93
N ASP A 75 11.43 13.19 26.78
CA ASP A 75 12.84 12.84 26.63
C ASP A 75 13.78 13.84 27.32
N GLY A 76 13.31 15.02 27.74
CA GLY A 76 14.13 16.03 28.42
C GLY A 76 14.82 17.01 27.47
N VAL A 77 14.27 17.23 26.26
CA VAL A 77 14.69 18.33 25.40
C VAL A 77 14.40 19.66 26.10
N ASP A 78 15.36 20.59 26.06
CA ASP A 78 15.12 21.96 26.53
C ASP A 78 14.19 22.67 25.55
N MET A 79 12.95 22.90 25.99
CA MET A 79 11.91 23.48 25.16
C MET A 79 12.11 24.99 24.91
N ASP A 80 12.92 25.69 25.71
CA ASP A 80 13.26 27.09 25.49
C ASP A 80 14.27 27.28 24.34
N LEU A 81 15.00 26.21 24.03
CA LEU A 81 15.88 26.10 22.88
C LEU A 81 15.22 25.42 21.67
N ALA A 82 13.96 24.97 21.79
CA ALA A 82 13.24 24.25 20.74
C ALA A 82 12.12 25.09 20.08
N THR A 83 12.27 25.38 18.79
CA THR A 83 11.21 25.98 17.97
C THR A 83 10.47 24.89 17.19
N MET A 84 9.26 24.52 17.63
CA MET A 84 8.45 23.48 16.96
C MET A 84 7.19 24.07 16.37
N GLY A 85 6.89 23.77 15.11
CA GLY A 85 5.68 24.30 14.49
C GLY A 85 5.37 23.79 13.10
N MET A 86 4.14 24.12 12.68
CA MET A 86 3.68 23.86 11.33
C MET A 86 4.51 24.65 10.33
N VAL A 87 4.93 24.01 9.24
CA VAL A 87 5.74 24.64 8.17
C VAL A 87 5.10 25.94 7.67
N GLN A 88 3.77 25.93 7.49
CA GLN A 88 3.01 27.10 7.05
C GLN A 88 3.05 28.27 8.04
N THR A 89 3.13 27.98 9.34
CA THR A 89 3.24 29.00 10.38
C THR A 89 4.66 29.57 10.44
N LEU A 90 5.66 28.68 10.46
CA LEU A 90 7.07 29.08 10.60
C LEU A 90 7.59 29.81 9.36
N THR A 91 7.19 29.40 8.16
CA THR A 91 7.62 30.07 6.91
C THR A 91 7.18 31.54 6.82
N ARG A 92 6.02 31.89 7.40
CA ARG A 92 5.51 33.26 7.46
C ARG A 92 6.28 34.12 8.46
N ARG A 93 6.77 33.51 9.55
CA ARG A 93 7.50 34.18 10.64
C ARG A 93 9.02 34.04 10.54
N VAL A 94 9.53 33.45 9.44
CA VAL A 94 10.94 33.03 9.31
C VAL A 94 11.96 34.12 9.66
N LYS A 95 11.66 35.40 9.39
CA LYS A 95 12.55 36.54 9.66
C LYS A 95 12.77 36.82 11.14
N THR A 96 11.87 36.37 12.01
CA THR A 96 11.92 36.63 13.46
C THR A 96 12.22 35.37 14.25
N LEU A 97 12.39 34.22 13.59
CA LEU A 97 12.72 32.97 14.27
C LEU A 97 14.21 32.98 14.67
N PRO A 98 14.55 32.50 15.87
CA PRO A 98 15.94 32.40 16.28
C PRO A 98 16.69 31.40 15.39
N GLU A 99 17.97 31.65 15.14
CA GLU A 99 18.78 30.77 14.29
C GLU A 99 18.99 29.39 14.96
N PRO A 100 18.55 28.28 14.32
CA PRO A 100 18.76 26.94 14.84
C PRO A 100 20.12 26.40 14.40
N ARG A 101 20.76 25.57 15.24
CA ARG A 101 21.89 24.76 14.80
C ARG A 101 21.44 23.50 14.06
N LEU A 102 20.25 22.99 14.38
CA LEU A 102 19.70 21.77 13.83
C LEU A 102 18.22 21.95 13.48
N ILE A 103 17.85 21.56 12.27
CA ILE A 103 16.48 21.54 11.77
C ILE A 103 16.07 20.09 11.53
N PHE A 104 14.98 19.67 12.14
CA PHE A 104 14.30 18.42 11.84
C PHE A 104 13.14 18.71 10.89
N ILE A 105 12.96 17.85 9.89
CA ILE A 105 11.79 17.86 9.01
C ILE A 105 11.16 16.47 9.08
N ASP A 106 9.88 16.40 9.43
CA ASP A 106 9.09 15.17 9.29
C ASP A 106 8.30 15.16 7.98
N GLU A 107 8.04 13.97 7.46
CA GLU A 107 7.51 13.74 6.09
C GLU A 107 8.25 14.58 5.04
N ALA A 108 9.58 14.48 5.09
CA ALA A 108 10.49 15.29 4.30
C ALA A 108 10.38 15.09 2.79
N HIS A 109 9.60 14.12 2.31
CA HIS A 109 9.22 14.05 0.90
C HIS A 109 8.54 15.34 0.42
N HIS A 110 7.98 16.18 1.30
CA HIS A 110 7.47 17.51 0.95
C HIS A 110 8.51 18.66 0.92
N ALA A 111 9.76 18.42 1.34
CA ALA A 111 10.74 19.47 1.62
C ALA A 111 11.19 20.33 0.42
N ILE A 112 10.86 19.92 -0.81
CA ILE A 112 11.11 20.70 -2.04
C ILE A 112 10.10 21.84 -2.23
N ALA A 113 8.94 21.78 -1.58
CA ALA A 113 7.95 22.84 -1.67
C ALA A 113 8.52 24.20 -1.21
N LYS A 114 8.06 25.28 -1.85
CA LYS A 114 8.57 26.66 -1.64
C LYS A 114 8.56 27.09 -0.17
N SER A 115 7.57 26.65 0.60
CA SER A 115 7.43 26.95 2.03
C SER A 115 8.59 26.41 2.86
N TYR A 116 9.02 25.17 2.63
CA TYR A 116 10.18 24.55 3.26
C TYR A 116 11.47 25.24 2.79
N GLN A 117 11.63 25.41 1.48
CA GLN A 117 12.82 26.03 0.90
C GLN A 117 13.07 27.46 1.43
N ARG A 118 12.00 28.22 1.69
CA ARG A 118 12.12 29.55 2.31
C ARG A 118 12.75 29.50 3.70
N ILE A 119 12.41 28.50 4.51
CA ILE A 119 13.00 28.30 5.84
C ILE A 119 14.45 27.86 5.71
N LEU A 120 14.72 26.85 4.87
CA LEU A 120 16.07 26.31 4.68
C LEU A 120 17.07 27.34 4.12
N LYS A 121 16.60 28.26 3.27
CA LYS A 121 17.41 29.37 2.75
C LYS A 121 17.69 30.45 3.81
N ALA A 122 16.80 30.63 4.78
CA ALA A 122 17.00 31.60 5.86
C ALA A 122 18.04 31.11 6.89
N PHE A 123 18.24 29.79 7.01
CA PHE A 123 19.17 29.18 7.96
C PHE A 123 20.19 28.27 7.26
N PRO A 124 21.07 28.81 6.40
CA PRO A 124 21.97 28.03 5.56
C PRO A 124 23.07 27.29 6.34
N ASN A 125 23.35 27.71 7.58
CA ASN A 125 24.38 27.12 8.42
C ASN A 125 23.89 25.94 9.27
N ALA A 126 22.58 25.74 9.38
CA ALA A 126 22.01 24.68 10.18
C ALA A 126 22.24 23.30 9.54
N TYR A 127 22.44 22.28 10.37
CA TYR A 127 22.25 20.90 9.94
C TYR A 127 20.75 20.65 9.73
N VAL A 128 20.39 19.84 8.74
CA VAL A 128 19.02 19.50 8.41
C VAL A 128 18.87 17.99 8.34
N LEU A 129 18.04 17.42 9.21
CA LEU A 129 17.70 16.01 9.19
C LEU A 129 16.28 15.84 8.63
N LEU A 130 16.22 15.22 7.45
CA LEU A 130 15.02 15.04 6.65
C LEU A 130 14.46 13.63 6.88
N PHE A 131 13.59 13.48 7.87
CA PHE A 131 12.96 12.20 8.18
C PHE A 131 11.75 11.93 7.28
N THR A 132 11.66 10.71 6.77
CA THR A 132 10.51 10.31 5.95
C THR A 132 10.38 8.79 5.91
N ALA A 133 9.15 8.31 5.75
CA ALA A 133 8.87 6.90 5.46
C ALA A 133 9.43 6.50 4.09
N THR A 134 9.27 7.39 3.13
CA THR A 134 9.65 7.18 1.74
C THR A 134 10.28 8.47 1.23
N PRO A 135 11.52 8.44 0.74
CA PRO A 135 12.17 9.62 0.20
C PRO A 135 11.79 9.89 -1.27
N VAL A 136 10.98 9.01 -1.88
CA VAL A 136 10.39 9.18 -3.21
C VAL A 136 9.28 10.20 -3.17
N ARG A 137 9.29 11.14 -4.11
CA ARG A 137 8.22 12.13 -4.29
C ARG A 137 7.44 11.92 -5.57
N THR A 138 6.15 12.26 -5.53
CA THR A 138 5.35 12.52 -6.74
C THR A 138 5.89 13.79 -7.41
N GLY A 139 6.48 13.64 -8.61
CA GLY A 139 7.05 14.75 -9.36
C GLY A 139 8.28 14.39 -10.20
N HIS A 140 8.90 15.40 -10.81
CA HIS A 140 10.18 15.27 -11.51
C HIS A 140 11.34 15.33 -10.52
N ASP A 141 11.45 16.46 -9.80
CA ASP A 141 12.55 16.67 -8.85
C ASP A 141 12.40 15.77 -7.64
N GLN A 142 13.48 15.09 -7.26
CA GLN A 142 13.60 14.27 -6.07
C GLN A 142 14.48 14.96 -5.03
N LEU A 143 14.61 14.36 -3.84
CA LEU A 143 15.29 15.00 -2.71
C LEU A 143 16.80 15.23 -2.93
N ASP A 144 17.44 14.54 -3.88
CA ASP A 144 18.83 14.79 -4.30
C ASP A 144 19.13 16.26 -4.61
N LYS A 145 18.12 17.04 -5.01
CA LYS A 145 18.29 18.48 -5.27
C LYS A 145 18.60 19.33 -4.05
N ILE A 146 18.32 18.83 -2.85
CA ILE A 146 18.43 19.62 -1.62
C ILE A 146 19.15 18.88 -0.50
N THR A 147 19.71 17.70 -0.75
CA THR A 147 20.33 16.83 0.26
C THR A 147 21.70 16.32 -0.16
N ASP A 148 22.56 16.06 0.82
CA ASP A 148 23.94 15.63 0.62
C ASP A 148 24.08 14.10 0.75
N ALA A 149 23.26 13.48 1.61
CA ALA A 149 23.32 12.04 1.90
C ALA A 149 21.95 11.47 2.25
N ILE A 150 21.83 10.14 2.15
CA ILE A 150 20.69 9.37 2.65
C ILE A 150 21.19 8.26 3.58
N ILE A 151 20.46 8.06 4.67
CA ILE A 151 20.67 6.98 5.62
C ILE A 151 19.40 6.12 5.61
N PRO A 152 19.44 4.96 4.92
CA PRO A 152 18.38 3.97 4.98
C PRO A 152 18.28 3.36 6.38
N GLY A 153 17.06 3.31 6.91
CA GLY A 153 16.74 2.56 8.11
C GLY A 153 16.72 1.06 7.85
N LYS A 154 16.37 0.28 8.87
CA LYS A 154 16.15 -1.17 8.71
C LYS A 154 14.92 -1.41 7.82
N SER A 155 14.98 -2.45 7.00
CA SER A 155 13.85 -2.84 6.14
C SER A 155 12.66 -3.31 6.97
N ILE A 156 11.46 -3.20 6.42
CA ILE A 156 10.23 -3.67 7.06
C ILE A 156 10.33 -5.17 7.35
N LYS A 157 10.87 -5.96 6.42
CA LYS A 157 11.17 -7.38 6.65
C LYS A 157 12.05 -7.60 7.87
N TRP A 158 13.19 -6.91 7.98
CA TRP A 158 14.07 -7.05 9.14
C TRP A 158 13.36 -6.66 10.43
N LEU A 159 12.58 -5.58 10.43
CA LEU A 159 11.84 -5.11 11.61
C LEU A 159 10.79 -6.13 12.05
N THR A 160 10.11 -6.79 11.11
CA THR A 160 9.19 -7.89 11.39
C THR A 160 9.92 -9.12 11.92
N ASP A 161 11.01 -9.55 11.27
CA ASP A 161 11.81 -10.72 11.66
C ASP A 161 12.41 -10.57 13.08
N GLN A 162 12.68 -9.33 13.51
CA GLN A 162 13.18 -9.00 14.84
C GLN A 162 12.08 -8.68 15.87
N GLY A 163 10.80 -8.78 15.49
CA GLY A 163 9.66 -8.53 16.38
C GLY A 163 9.41 -7.05 16.72
N TYR A 164 10.05 -6.11 16.03
CA TYR A 164 9.77 -4.67 16.19
C TYR A 164 8.50 -4.23 15.45
N LEU A 165 8.05 -5.02 14.48
CA LEU A 165 6.77 -4.93 13.79
C LEU A 165 6.09 -6.31 13.82
N ALA A 166 4.76 -6.34 13.79
CA ALA A 166 4.04 -7.60 13.64
C ALA A 166 4.24 -8.18 12.22
N PRO A 167 4.27 -9.52 12.06
CA PRO A 167 4.12 -10.14 10.75
C PRO A 167 2.73 -9.84 10.18
N PHE A 168 2.59 -9.94 8.85
CA PHE A 168 1.32 -9.65 8.18
C PHE A 168 1.01 -10.65 7.06
N GLN A 169 -0.27 -10.81 6.79
CA GLN A 169 -0.81 -11.46 5.59
C GLN A 169 -1.40 -10.39 4.66
N TYR A 170 -1.10 -10.48 3.36
CA TYR A 170 -1.58 -9.53 2.37
C TYR A 170 -2.54 -10.21 1.39
N PHE A 171 -3.80 -9.84 1.40
CA PHE A 171 -4.81 -10.32 0.47
C PHE A 171 -5.16 -9.22 -0.52
N SER A 172 -5.38 -9.57 -1.78
CA SER A 172 -5.87 -8.61 -2.77
C SER A 172 -7.03 -9.20 -3.55
N MET A 173 -8.07 -8.39 -3.78
CA MET A 173 -9.21 -8.76 -4.60
C MET A 173 -9.38 -7.70 -5.69
N PRO A 174 -9.29 -8.06 -6.99
CA PRO A 174 -9.26 -7.10 -8.07
C PRO A 174 -10.66 -6.57 -8.38
N ASN A 175 -11.08 -5.51 -7.68
CA ASN A 175 -12.41 -4.92 -7.90
C ASN A 175 -12.33 -3.48 -8.46
N ILE A 176 -11.24 -3.17 -9.19
CA ILE A 176 -10.98 -1.83 -9.73
C ILE A 176 -10.62 -1.88 -11.22
N ASP A 177 -11.26 -1.02 -12.00
CA ASP A 177 -10.83 -0.71 -13.37
C ASP A 177 -9.79 0.42 -13.36
N THR A 178 -8.53 0.03 -13.24
CA THR A 178 -7.41 0.98 -13.19
C THR A 178 -7.25 1.85 -14.44
N THR A 179 -7.89 1.52 -15.56
CA THR A 179 -7.81 2.30 -16.81
C THR A 179 -8.56 3.62 -16.72
N LYS A 180 -9.54 3.71 -15.82
CA LYS A 180 -10.34 4.92 -15.59
C LYS A 180 -9.66 5.94 -14.67
N LEU A 181 -8.62 5.54 -13.94
CA LEU A 181 -7.97 6.38 -12.96
C LEU A 181 -7.20 7.54 -13.60
N LYS A 182 -7.51 8.78 -13.19
CA LYS A 182 -6.92 10.02 -13.71
C LYS A 182 -6.14 10.74 -12.61
N LYS A 183 -4.97 11.30 -12.95
CA LYS A 183 -4.13 12.03 -11.99
C LYS A 183 -4.61 13.47 -11.83
N SER A 184 -4.66 13.93 -10.59
CA SER A 184 -4.85 15.34 -10.22
C SER A 184 -3.55 16.13 -10.33
N SER A 185 -3.64 17.45 -10.14
CA SER A 185 -2.48 18.36 -10.03
C SER A 185 -1.52 18.00 -8.88
N THR A 186 -2.01 17.29 -7.86
CA THR A 186 -1.18 16.82 -6.72
C THR A 186 -0.32 15.59 -7.07
N GLY A 187 -0.57 14.97 -8.23
CA GLY A 187 0.07 13.75 -8.69
C GLY A 187 -0.60 12.46 -8.23
N ASP A 188 -1.54 12.51 -7.27
CA ASP A 188 -2.41 11.39 -6.89
C ASP A 188 -3.71 11.37 -7.72
N TYR A 189 -4.50 10.30 -7.63
CA TYR A 189 -5.75 10.17 -8.40
C TYR A 189 -6.84 11.17 -7.96
N THR A 190 -7.72 11.57 -8.89
CA THR A 190 -8.90 12.39 -8.56
C THR A 190 -10.00 11.52 -7.97
N SER A 191 -10.75 12.04 -6.98
CA SER A 191 -11.87 11.31 -6.36
C SER A 191 -12.91 10.86 -7.39
N GLU A 192 -13.25 11.72 -8.35
CA GLU A 192 -14.16 11.41 -9.46
C GLU A 192 -13.69 10.19 -10.28
N SER A 193 -12.39 10.13 -10.62
CA SER A 193 -11.88 8.98 -11.37
C SER A 193 -11.81 7.70 -10.54
N MET A 194 -11.70 7.80 -9.21
CA MET A 194 -11.77 6.65 -8.31
C MET A 194 -13.21 6.13 -8.21
N ASP A 195 -14.20 7.03 -8.12
CA ASP A 195 -15.63 6.68 -8.19
C ASP A 195 -15.98 5.96 -9.50
N GLU A 196 -15.45 6.42 -10.64
CA GLU A 196 -15.66 5.77 -11.94
C GLU A 196 -15.01 4.36 -12.03
N ALA A 197 -13.86 4.20 -11.35
CA ALA A 197 -13.01 3.01 -11.40
C ALA A 197 -13.48 1.88 -10.47
N ILE A 198 -14.17 2.20 -9.38
CA ILE A 198 -14.57 1.26 -8.33
C ILE A 198 -16.05 0.94 -8.51
N ASP A 199 -16.36 -0.33 -8.76
CA ASP A 199 -17.75 -0.78 -8.84
C ASP A 199 -18.43 -0.70 -7.46
N LYS A 200 -19.70 -0.31 -7.38
CA LYS A 200 -20.43 -0.34 -6.11
C LYS A 200 -20.58 -1.77 -5.55
N ALA A 201 -20.46 -2.80 -6.39
CA ALA A 201 -20.40 -4.19 -5.95
C ALA A 201 -19.20 -4.48 -5.02
N VAL A 202 -18.11 -3.69 -5.12
CA VAL A 202 -16.91 -3.81 -4.26
C VAL A 202 -17.26 -3.82 -2.79
N TYR A 203 -18.30 -3.08 -2.37
CA TYR A 203 -18.64 -2.96 -0.96
C TYR A 203 -19.13 -4.27 -0.35
N GLY A 204 -19.88 -5.10 -1.10
CA GLY A 204 -20.26 -6.43 -0.63
C GLY A 204 -19.04 -7.33 -0.44
N ASP A 205 -18.12 -7.29 -1.41
CA ASP A 205 -16.87 -8.06 -1.35
C ASP A 205 -15.98 -7.61 -0.19
N VAL A 206 -15.94 -6.32 0.16
CA VAL A 206 -15.17 -5.81 1.30
C VAL A 206 -15.61 -6.49 2.60
N ILE A 207 -16.93 -6.61 2.83
CA ILE A 207 -17.47 -7.25 4.03
C ILE A 207 -17.18 -8.76 4.03
N GLU A 208 -17.32 -9.42 2.88
CA GLU A 208 -17.02 -10.85 2.74
C GLU A 208 -15.54 -11.15 3.02
N GLN A 209 -14.62 -10.37 2.43
CA GLN A 209 -13.19 -10.54 2.64
C GLN A 209 -12.78 -10.25 4.09
N TYR A 210 -13.38 -9.24 4.73
CA TYR A 210 -13.18 -9.00 6.16
C TYR A 210 -13.64 -10.21 7.00
N ASN A 211 -14.83 -10.75 6.73
CA ASN A 211 -15.32 -11.94 7.44
C ASN A 211 -14.48 -13.21 7.18
N LEU A 212 -13.88 -13.34 6.01
CA LEU A 212 -13.05 -14.49 5.66
C LEU A 212 -11.66 -14.41 6.33
N HIS A 213 -11.05 -13.23 6.35
CA HIS A 213 -9.64 -13.08 6.71
C HIS A 213 -9.39 -12.37 8.04
N ALA A 214 -10.34 -11.59 8.52
CA ALA A 214 -10.14 -10.66 9.64
C ALA A 214 -11.36 -10.59 10.59
N LYS A 215 -12.22 -11.62 10.62
CA LYS A 215 -13.43 -11.62 11.45
C LYS A 215 -13.10 -11.35 12.93
N GLY A 216 -13.76 -10.35 13.50
CA GLY A 216 -13.57 -9.94 14.88
C GLY A 216 -12.31 -9.11 15.15
N MET A 217 -11.45 -8.89 14.14
CA MET A 217 -10.30 -8.02 14.26
C MET A 217 -10.71 -6.54 14.22
N GLN A 218 -10.02 -5.70 14.98
CA GLN A 218 -10.19 -4.26 14.83
C GLN A 218 -9.49 -3.75 13.56
N ALA A 219 -10.25 -3.09 12.69
CA ALA A 219 -9.81 -2.68 11.37
C ALA A 219 -9.84 -1.16 11.17
N VAL A 220 -8.92 -0.66 10.35
CA VAL A 220 -9.00 0.67 9.75
C VAL A 220 -9.23 0.52 8.26
N CYS A 221 -10.31 1.08 7.75
CA CYS A 221 -10.66 1.08 6.33
C CYS A 221 -10.37 2.45 5.71
N TYR A 222 -9.46 2.48 4.74
CA TYR A 222 -9.10 3.70 4.00
C TYR A 222 -9.94 3.80 2.72
N SER A 223 -10.89 4.73 2.71
CA SER A 223 -11.73 5.05 1.57
C SER A 223 -11.26 6.32 0.85
N TYR A 224 -11.75 6.53 -0.37
CA TYR A 224 -11.32 7.59 -1.28
C TYR A 224 -12.23 8.84 -1.27
N SER A 225 -13.46 8.72 -0.75
CA SER A 225 -14.42 9.82 -0.61
C SER A 225 -15.30 9.63 0.62
N VAL A 226 -15.81 10.73 1.18
CA VAL A 226 -16.68 10.69 2.37
C VAL A 226 -17.95 9.89 2.10
N ALA A 227 -18.53 10.05 0.90
CA ALA A 227 -19.70 9.28 0.48
C ALA A 227 -19.43 7.77 0.44
N SER A 228 -18.28 7.35 -0.11
CA SER A 228 -17.88 5.95 -0.12
C SER A 228 -17.61 5.44 1.30
N ALA A 229 -16.98 6.25 2.15
CA ALA A 229 -16.70 5.90 3.54
C ALA A 229 -17.99 5.66 4.35
N LYS A 230 -18.99 6.54 4.22
CA LYS A 230 -20.29 6.41 4.89
C LYS A 230 -21.01 5.14 4.46
N MET A 231 -21.10 4.92 3.16
CA MET A 231 -21.74 3.72 2.61
C MET A 231 -21.02 2.43 3.07
N LEU A 232 -19.69 2.42 3.14
CA LEU A 232 -18.95 1.29 3.69
C LEU A 232 -19.26 1.04 5.17
N ALA A 233 -19.30 2.09 5.99
CA ALA A 233 -19.65 1.97 7.41
C ALA A 233 -21.07 1.41 7.56
N ASP A 234 -22.03 1.89 6.77
CA ASP A 234 -23.41 1.38 6.76
C ASP A 234 -23.44 -0.12 6.40
N ARG A 235 -22.70 -0.55 5.37
CA ARG A 235 -22.62 -1.97 4.98
C ARG A 235 -22.01 -2.86 6.05
N PHE A 236 -20.99 -2.39 6.77
CA PHE A 236 -20.45 -3.14 7.92
C PHE A 236 -21.52 -3.30 9.01
N ASN A 237 -22.24 -2.21 9.34
CA ASN A 237 -23.29 -2.24 10.35
C ASN A 237 -24.48 -3.14 9.94
N GLU A 238 -24.91 -3.09 8.68
CA GLU A 238 -25.92 -4.00 8.11
C GLU A 238 -25.52 -5.48 8.26
N ALA A 239 -24.23 -5.77 8.17
CA ALA A 239 -23.66 -7.11 8.37
C ALA A 239 -23.38 -7.46 9.84
N GLY A 240 -23.80 -6.62 10.79
CA GLY A 240 -23.62 -6.84 12.23
C GLY A 240 -22.19 -6.58 12.74
N ILE A 241 -21.39 -5.81 12.00
CA ILE A 241 -20.02 -5.44 12.37
C ILE A 241 -20.01 -3.96 12.72
N SER A 242 -19.73 -3.63 13.98
CA SER A 242 -19.71 -2.24 14.46
C SER A 242 -18.69 -1.40 13.68
N ALA A 243 -19.18 -0.42 12.93
CA ALA A 243 -18.36 0.46 12.13
C ALA A 243 -18.81 1.92 12.20
N VAL A 244 -17.85 2.84 12.17
CA VAL A 244 -18.12 4.29 12.10
C VAL A 244 -17.25 4.95 11.05
N GLU A 245 -17.81 5.95 10.39
CA GLU A 245 -17.11 6.83 9.47
C GLU A 245 -16.52 8.04 10.21
N VAL A 246 -15.28 8.41 9.87
CA VAL A 246 -14.60 9.58 10.42
C VAL A 246 -13.83 10.30 9.31
N ASP A 247 -14.07 11.61 9.19
CA ASP A 247 -13.43 12.50 8.23
C ASP A 247 -12.92 13.80 8.86
N GLY A 248 -12.34 14.68 8.03
CA GLY A 248 -11.80 15.96 8.46
C GLY A 248 -12.85 16.99 8.94
N GLU A 249 -14.14 16.74 8.72
CA GLU A 249 -15.24 17.58 9.20
C GLU A 249 -15.78 17.10 10.55
N THR A 250 -15.43 15.88 10.97
CA THR A 250 -15.77 15.34 12.28
C THR A 250 -15.12 16.21 13.39
N PRO A 251 -15.92 16.81 14.30
CA PRO A 251 -15.41 17.63 15.39
C PRO A 251 -14.36 16.91 16.25
N ASP A 252 -13.37 17.65 16.75
CA ASP A 252 -12.23 17.07 17.48
C ASP A 252 -12.68 16.24 18.70
N GLU A 253 -13.61 16.73 19.52
CA GLU A 253 -14.14 16.01 20.69
C GLU A 253 -14.85 14.71 20.30
N GLN A 254 -15.66 14.75 19.23
CA GLN A 254 -16.34 13.56 18.71
C GLN A 254 -15.34 12.55 18.16
N ARG A 255 -14.32 13.01 17.43
CA ARG A 255 -13.27 12.15 16.89
C ARG A 255 -12.50 11.46 18.01
N ASP A 256 -12.17 12.17 19.09
CA ASP A 256 -11.48 11.62 20.25
C ASP A 256 -12.32 10.56 20.97
N ASP A 257 -13.63 10.80 21.13
CA ASP A 257 -14.56 9.82 21.69
C ASP A 257 -14.67 8.55 20.81
N LEU A 258 -14.84 8.69 19.49
CA LEU A 258 -14.89 7.55 18.57
C LEU A 258 -13.59 6.74 18.58
N VAL A 259 -12.44 7.42 18.65
CA VAL A 259 -11.13 6.76 18.80
C VAL A 259 -11.06 6.01 20.14
N GLN A 260 -11.62 6.57 21.23
CA GLN A 260 -11.66 5.88 22.51
C GLN A 260 -12.59 4.66 22.48
N GLN A 261 -13.79 4.77 21.89
CA GLN A 261 -14.69 3.64 21.68
C GLN A 261 -14.05 2.53 20.84
N PHE A 262 -13.25 2.89 19.84
CA PHE A 262 -12.42 1.94 19.12
C PHE A 262 -11.36 1.30 20.03
N ARG A 263 -10.63 2.06 20.87
CA ARG A 263 -9.69 1.45 21.83
C ARG A 263 -10.38 0.48 22.79
N ASP A 264 -11.59 0.79 23.21
CA ASP A 264 -12.43 -0.03 24.10
C ASP A 264 -13.08 -1.24 23.40
N GLN A 265 -12.80 -1.47 22.11
CA GLN A 265 -13.39 -2.54 21.30
C GLN A 265 -14.91 -2.47 21.11
N LYS A 266 -15.52 -1.30 21.38
CA LYS A 266 -16.94 -1.05 21.07
C LYS A 266 -17.16 -0.84 19.56
N ILE A 267 -16.10 -0.42 18.87
CA ILE A 267 -16.07 -0.24 17.41
C ILE A 267 -15.06 -1.22 16.82
N ASN A 268 -15.51 -2.02 15.85
CA ASN A 268 -14.65 -2.96 15.13
C ASN A 268 -13.96 -2.29 13.95
N VAL A 269 -14.63 -1.39 13.22
CA VAL A 269 -14.07 -0.80 11.99
C VAL A 269 -14.15 0.73 12.00
N LEU A 270 -13.00 1.40 11.87
CA LEU A 270 -12.93 2.84 11.57
C LEU A 270 -12.79 3.04 10.07
N VAL A 271 -13.83 3.53 9.40
CA VAL A 271 -13.79 3.90 7.98
C VAL A 271 -13.41 5.38 7.88
N ASN A 272 -12.42 5.73 7.07
CA ASN A 272 -11.93 7.09 7.02
C ASN A 272 -11.52 7.57 5.63
N VAL A 273 -11.41 8.89 5.50
CA VAL A 273 -10.87 9.58 4.32
C VAL A 273 -9.76 10.53 4.74
N ASN A 274 -8.53 10.26 4.30
CA ASN A 274 -7.33 11.08 4.57
C ASN A 274 -7.00 11.31 6.07
N LEU A 275 -7.59 10.53 6.97
CA LEU A 275 -7.30 10.50 8.40
C LEU A 275 -6.54 9.22 8.78
N PHE A 276 -6.09 9.15 10.04
CA PHE A 276 -5.42 7.98 10.61
C PHE A 276 -4.21 7.46 9.82
N THR A 277 -3.64 8.28 8.93
CA THR A 277 -2.42 7.96 8.17
C THR A 277 -1.20 8.16 9.07
N GLU A 278 -1.22 9.22 9.87
CA GLU A 278 -0.16 9.67 10.76
C GLU A 278 -0.75 10.29 12.03
N GLY A 279 0.03 10.41 13.09
CA GLY A 279 -0.32 11.25 14.24
C GLY A 279 -1.51 10.80 15.10
N VAL A 280 -2.05 9.59 14.91
CA VAL A 280 -3.09 9.03 15.79
C VAL A 280 -2.61 7.70 16.36
N ASP A 281 -2.71 7.58 17.68
CA ASP A 281 -2.40 6.36 18.41
C ASP A 281 -3.62 5.43 18.43
N LEU A 282 -3.61 4.47 17.50
CA LEU A 282 -4.56 3.36 17.42
C LEU A 282 -3.80 2.06 17.67
N PRO A 283 -3.45 1.75 18.93
CA PRO A 283 -2.56 0.63 19.20
C PRO A 283 -3.20 -0.70 18.82
N ASN A 284 -4.54 -0.81 18.91
CA ASN A 284 -5.27 -2.07 18.79
C ASN A 284 -5.59 -2.51 17.35
N VAL A 285 -5.18 -1.75 16.31
CA VAL A 285 -5.47 -2.12 14.91
C VAL A 285 -4.78 -3.44 14.53
N ASP A 286 -5.57 -4.42 14.11
CA ASP A 286 -5.15 -5.75 13.64
C ASP A 286 -5.27 -5.91 12.13
N CYS A 287 -6.25 -5.22 11.53
CA CYS A 287 -6.52 -5.28 10.11
C CYS A 287 -6.48 -3.89 9.45
N VAL A 288 -6.02 -3.84 8.20
CA VAL A 288 -6.16 -2.66 7.33
C VAL A 288 -6.91 -3.09 6.08
N ILE A 289 -7.92 -2.31 5.71
CA ILE A 289 -8.69 -2.48 4.48
C ILE A 289 -8.42 -1.28 3.59
N MET A 290 -7.98 -1.50 2.36
CA MET A 290 -7.70 -0.44 1.39
C MET A 290 -8.73 -0.47 0.27
N VAL A 291 -9.55 0.57 0.22
CA VAL A 291 -10.51 0.85 -0.86
C VAL A 291 -10.10 2.11 -1.64
N ARG A 292 -8.95 2.70 -1.32
CA ARG A 292 -8.41 3.91 -1.97
C ARG A 292 -7.18 3.60 -2.83
N PRO A 293 -7.27 3.66 -4.17
CA PRO A 293 -6.07 3.56 -5.02
C PRO A 293 -5.19 4.80 -4.83
N THR A 294 -3.87 4.66 -4.91
CA THR A 294 -2.94 5.80 -4.80
C THR A 294 -1.70 5.70 -5.68
N GLN A 295 -1.18 6.85 -6.09
CA GLN A 295 0.14 7.02 -6.71
C GLN A 295 1.25 7.32 -5.71
N SER A 296 0.92 7.52 -4.43
CA SER A 296 1.89 7.83 -3.38
C SER A 296 2.33 6.58 -2.63
N LEU A 297 3.62 6.23 -2.77
CA LEU A 297 4.23 5.16 -1.97
C LEU A 297 4.21 5.48 -0.48
N ALA A 298 4.40 6.76 -0.12
CA ALA A 298 4.34 7.24 1.27
C ALA A 298 3.00 6.86 1.89
N LEU A 299 1.93 7.20 1.19
CA LEU A 299 0.56 7.01 1.65
C LEU A 299 0.18 5.52 1.70
N TYR A 300 0.60 4.75 0.70
CA TYR A 300 0.46 3.29 0.71
C TYR A 300 1.11 2.65 1.93
N LEU A 301 2.37 3.00 2.26
CA LEU A 301 3.04 2.45 3.44
C LEU A 301 2.41 2.93 4.75
N GLN A 302 1.95 4.19 4.82
CA GLN A 302 1.23 4.70 5.98
C GLN A 302 -0.07 3.92 6.25
N PHE A 303 -0.82 3.58 5.20
CA PHE A 303 -1.99 2.72 5.30
C PHE A 303 -1.60 1.31 5.75
N ALA A 304 -0.82 0.63 4.92
CA ALA A 304 -0.54 -0.79 5.05
C ALA A 304 0.17 -1.13 6.36
N MET A 305 1.00 -0.22 6.88
CA MET A 305 1.74 -0.45 8.12
C MET A 305 0.93 -0.13 9.39
N ARG A 306 -0.27 0.45 9.29
CA ARG A 306 -1.08 0.85 10.45
C ARG A 306 -1.39 -0.33 11.38
N CYS A 307 -1.64 -1.51 10.83
CA CYS A 307 -1.91 -2.74 11.59
C CYS A 307 -0.66 -3.46 12.12
N LEU A 308 0.56 -3.00 11.84
CA LEU A 308 1.80 -3.74 12.15
C LEU A 308 2.32 -3.49 13.58
N ASN A 309 1.46 -3.10 14.53
CA ASN A 309 1.86 -2.95 15.93
C ASN A 309 2.29 -4.28 16.50
N PRO A 310 3.54 -4.44 16.99
CA PRO A 310 3.96 -5.71 17.57
C PRO A 310 3.10 -6.01 18.80
N ARG A 311 2.51 -7.21 18.80
CA ARG A 311 1.84 -7.83 19.94
C ARG A 311 2.23 -9.31 19.96
N PRO A 312 2.42 -9.91 21.14
CA PRO A 312 2.69 -11.35 21.24
C PRO A 312 1.65 -12.16 20.47
N GLY A 313 2.10 -13.07 19.60
CA GLY A 313 1.25 -13.96 18.81
C GLY A 313 0.45 -13.31 17.68
N LYS A 314 0.58 -11.99 17.45
CA LYS A 314 -0.22 -11.30 16.44
C LYS A 314 0.24 -11.60 15.03
N MET A 315 -0.74 -11.86 14.16
CA MET A 315 -0.62 -11.80 12.71
C MET A 315 -1.53 -10.67 12.20
N ALA A 316 -0.95 -9.63 11.59
CA ALA A 316 -1.73 -8.54 11.02
C ALA A 316 -2.34 -8.95 9.67
N VAL A 317 -3.46 -8.35 9.29
CA VAL A 317 -4.13 -8.64 8.00
C VAL A 317 -4.24 -7.36 7.19
N ILE A 318 -3.85 -7.42 5.92
CA ILE A 318 -4.00 -6.32 4.96
C ILE A 318 -4.89 -6.82 3.83
N ILE A 319 -5.99 -6.13 3.55
CA ILE A 319 -6.92 -6.45 2.48
C ILE A 319 -6.92 -5.29 1.47
N ASP A 320 -6.47 -5.55 0.24
CA ASP A 320 -6.29 -4.55 -0.82
C ASP A 320 -7.27 -4.78 -2.00
N HIS A 321 -8.35 -4.01 -2.02
CA HIS A 321 -9.37 -4.08 -3.07
C HIS A 321 -9.03 -3.26 -4.32
N VAL A 322 -7.90 -2.55 -4.32
CA VAL A 322 -7.57 -1.52 -5.32
C VAL A 322 -6.19 -1.71 -5.96
N GLU A 323 -5.61 -2.88 -5.71
CA GLU A 323 -4.37 -3.38 -6.32
C GLU A 323 -3.19 -2.42 -6.20
N ASN A 324 -3.06 -1.74 -5.06
CA ASN A 324 -1.92 -0.87 -4.79
C ASN A 324 -0.60 -1.66 -4.85
N TRP A 325 -0.61 -2.94 -4.47
CA TRP A 325 0.55 -3.83 -4.56
C TRP A 325 1.10 -3.98 -5.98
N LYS A 326 0.27 -3.90 -7.04
CA LYS A 326 0.76 -3.99 -8.42
C LYS A 326 1.71 -2.85 -8.78
N ARG A 327 1.57 -1.70 -8.10
CA ARG A 327 2.41 -0.51 -8.30
C ARG A 327 3.60 -0.49 -7.35
N PHE A 328 3.44 -0.96 -6.12
CA PHE A 328 4.39 -0.73 -5.02
C PHE A 328 5.02 -1.98 -4.43
N GLY A 329 4.50 -3.15 -4.78
CA GLY A 329 4.80 -4.42 -4.13
C GLY A 329 4.11 -4.51 -2.78
N THR A 330 4.46 -5.53 -2.01
CA THR A 330 4.05 -5.64 -0.60
C THR A 330 4.73 -4.55 0.24
N PRO A 331 4.27 -4.30 1.48
CA PRO A 331 4.95 -3.39 2.38
C PRO A 331 6.41 -3.81 2.64
N SER A 332 6.67 -5.11 2.77
CA SER A 332 8.00 -5.70 3.03
C SER A 332 8.99 -5.60 1.87
N ALA A 333 8.50 -5.30 0.65
CA ALA A 333 9.30 -5.28 -0.55
C ALA A 333 10.59 -4.47 -0.38
N ASP A 334 11.72 -5.08 -0.76
CA ASP A 334 13.02 -4.43 -0.72
C ASP A 334 13.06 -3.26 -1.71
N ARG A 335 13.63 -2.13 -1.27
CA ARG A 335 13.66 -0.87 -2.01
C ARG A 335 15.05 -0.26 -1.91
N ASP A 336 15.62 0.07 -3.07
CA ASP A 336 16.87 0.81 -3.15
C ASP A 336 16.58 2.31 -2.95
N TRP A 337 16.67 2.75 -1.69
CA TRP A 337 16.37 4.13 -1.34
C TRP A 337 17.40 5.13 -1.87
N GLU A 338 18.63 4.70 -2.12
CA GLU A 338 19.68 5.56 -2.67
C GLU A 338 19.38 5.90 -4.13
N GLN A 339 18.95 4.92 -4.91
CA GLN A 339 18.52 5.15 -6.30
C GLN A 339 17.20 5.90 -6.40
N ALA A 340 16.29 5.64 -5.47
CA ALA A 340 14.94 6.21 -5.43
C ALA A 340 14.90 7.75 -5.29
N ILE A 341 15.96 8.36 -4.73
CA ILE A 341 16.02 9.82 -4.52
C ILE A 341 16.70 10.59 -5.63
N ILE A 342 17.18 9.92 -6.69
CA ILE A 342 17.94 10.57 -7.77
C ILE A 342 16.99 11.17 -8.81
N THR A 343 17.10 12.47 -9.09
CA THR A 343 16.36 13.12 -10.18
C THR A 343 16.93 12.68 -11.53
N ARG A 344 16.13 11.96 -12.34
CA ARG A 344 16.55 11.45 -13.66
C ARG A 344 15.94 12.29 -14.81
N LYS A 345 16.75 12.64 -15.83
CA LYS A 345 16.31 13.41 -17.04
C LYS A 345 15.26 12.70 -17.90
N LYS A 346 15.26 11.37 -17.89
CA LYS A 346 14.20 10.52 -18.49
C LYS A 346 13.70 9.59 -17.39
N ARG A 347 12.37 9.50 -17.23
CA ARG A 347 11.77 8.46 -16.39
C ARG A 347 12.15 7.10 -16.98
N LYS A 348 13.02 6.32 -16.32
CA LYS A 348 13.00 4.86 -16.53
C LYS A 348 11.61 4.35 -16.13
N LYS A 349 11.19 3.18 -16.65
CA LYS A 349 10.10 2.41 -16.00
C LYS A 349 10.41 2.39 -14.50
N ALA A 350 9.38 2.56 -13.66
CA ALA A 350 9.50 2.61 -12.20
C ALA A 350 10.54 1.59 -11.71
N ASP A 351 11.33 1.94 -10.68
CA ASP A 351 12.30 0.98 -10.11
C ASP A 351 11.57 -0.36 -9.92
N PRO A 352 12.18 -1.46 -10.39
CA PRO A 352 11.48 -2.72 -10.51
C PRO A 352 10.97 -3.08 -9.12
N THR A 353 9.65 -2.97 -8.95
CA THR A 353 8.97 -3.54 -7.81
C THR A 353 9.43 -4.99 -7.74
N PRO A 354 9.86 -5.49 -6.57
CA PRO A 354 10.21 -6.89 -6.43
C PRO A 354 9.13 -7.75 -7.09
N PRO A 355 9.50 -8.74 -7.92
CA PRO A 355 8.51 -9.57 -8.59
C PRO A 355 7.53 -10.10 -7.56
N THR A 356 6.25 -9.77 -7.70
CA THR A 356 5.18 -10.16 -6.78
C THR A 356 4.19 -11.04 -7.51
N VAL A 357 3.54 -11.91 -6.76
CA VAL A 357 2.61 -12.91 -7.27
C VAL A 357 1.40 -12.99 -6.35
N GLN A 358 0.22 -13.09 -6.96
CA GLN A 358 -1.01 -13.37 -6.25
C GLN A 358 -1.36 -14.84 -6.42
N CYS A 359 -1.78 -15.49 -5.34
CA CYS A 359 -2.29 -16.84 -5.40
C CYS A 359 -3.70 -16.85 -6.03
N ASN A 360 -3.90 -17.66 -7.08
CA ASN A 360 -5.21 -17.79 -7.73
C ASN A 360 -6.27 -18.52 -6.87
N GLN A 361 -5.88 -19.14 -5.75
CA GLN A 361 -6.81 -19.87 -4.87
C GLN A 361 -7.18 -19.09 -3.62
N CYS A 362 -6.19 -18.63 -2.85
CA CYS A 362 -6.43 -17.92 -1.58
C CYS A 362 -6.27 -16.40 -1.69
N MET A 363 -6.00 -15.87 -2.88
CA MET A 363 -5.88 -14.42 -3.17
C MET A 363 -4.76 -13.68 -2.41
N MET A 364 -3.94 -14.42 -1.66
CA MET A 364 -2.80 -13.89 -0.93
C MET A 364 -1.68 -13.48 -1.89
N VAL A 365 -1.05 -12.34 -1.60
CA VAL A 365 0.04 -11.75 -2.37
C VAL A 365 1.37 -12.04 -1.68
N TRP A 366 2.34 -12.50 -2.47
CA TRP A 366 3.69 -12.86 -2.04
C TRP A 366 4.74 -12.16 -2.90
N GLU A 367 5.94 -11.98 -2.36
CA GLU A 367 7.11 -11.76 -3.20
C GLU A 367 7.49 -13.09 -3.86
N LEU A 368 7.91 -13.06 -5.12
CA LEU A 368 8.20 -14.28 -5.90
C LEU A 368 9.27 -15.16 -5.24
N LYS A 369 10.20 -14.52 -4.52
CA LYS A 369 11.26 -15.20 -3.76
C LYS A 369 10.72 -16.01 -2.56
N ASP A 370 9.52 -15.72 -2.10
CA ASP A 370 8.92 -16.36 -0.93
C ASP A 370 8.09 -17.60 -1.29
N LEU A 371 7.92 -17.92 -2.59
CA LEU A 371 7.24 -19.14 -3.01
C LEU A 371 8.03 -20.40 -2.62
N ILE A 372 7.32 -21.43 -2.15
CA ILE A 372 7.92 -22.73 -1.79
C ILE A 372 7.73 -23.67 -2.97
N ASN A 373 8.81 -24.01 -3.69
CA ASN A 373 8.77 -24.89 -4.87
C ASN A 373 7.73 -24.45 -5.93
N GLY A 374 7.57 -23.14 -6.12
CA GLY A 374 6.57 -22.55 -7.03
C GLY A 374 5.13 -22.66 -6.54
N CYS A 375 4.91 -23.01 -5.26
CA CYS A 375 3.61 -23.11 -4.62
C CYS A 375 3.40 -21.98 -3.62
N CYS A 376 2.12 -21.61 -3.44
CA CYS A 376 1.69 -20.62 -2.45
C CYS A 376 2.05 -21.10 -1.04
N PRO A 377 2.81 -20.32 -0.26
CA PRO A 377 3.16 -20.69 1.12
C PRO A 377 1.96 -20.82 2.06
N ASN A 378 0.84 -20.16 1.74
CA ASN A 378 -0.37 -20.18 2.57
C ASN A 378 -1.24 -21.42 2.36
N CYS A 379 -1.51 -21.79 1.10
CA CYS A 379 -2.48 -22.84 0.78
C CYS A 379 -1.91 -23.99 -0.06
N GLY A 380 -0.62 -23.99 -0.39
CA GLY A 380 0.02 -25.03 -1.19
C GLY A 380 -0.29 -25.01 -2.68
N PHE A 381 -1.13 -24.07 -3.15
CA PHE A 381 -1.52 -24.00 -4.57
C PHE A 381 -0.32 -23.74 -5.49
N LYS A 382 -0.17 -24.57 -6.52
CA LYS A 382 0.88 -24.38 -7.52
C LYS A 382 0.59 -23.15 -8.38
N ILE A 383 1.47 -22.17 -8.35
CA ILE A 383 1.32 -20.95 -9.14
C ILE A 383 1.54 -21.29 -10.61
N THR A 384 0.49 -21.16 -11.42
CA THR A 384 0.57 -21.27 -12.89
C THR A 384 0.54 -19.88 -13.53
N LYS A 385 1.06 -19.76 -14.75
CA LYS A 385 1.04 -18.48 -15.50
C LYS A 385 -0.34 -18.12 -16.04
N ASP A 386 -1.31 -19.03 -15.99
CA ASP A 386 -2.64 -18.84 -16.57
C ASP A 386 -3.56 -18.06 -15.62
N ARG A 387 -3.89 -16.85 -16.07
CA ARG A 387 -4.76 -15.89 -15.40
C ARG A 387 -6.22 -16.18 -15.75
N LYS A 388 -6.83 -17.20 -15.15
CA LYS A 388 -8.29 -17.21 -15.05
C LYS A 388 -8.67 -16.80 -13.63
N PRO A 389 -9.51 -15.76 -13.46
CA PRO A 389 -10.03 -15.43 -12.14
C PRO A 389 -10.81 -16.65 -11.63
N VAL A 390 -10.39 -17.19 -10.49
CA VAL A 390 -11.16 -18.20 -9.77
C VAL A 390 -12.16 -17.42 -8.93
N HIS A 391 -13.44 -17.54 -9.25
CA HIS A 391 -14.50 -17.08 -8.36
C HIS A 391 -14.50 -18.00 -7.13
N LEU A 392 -14.34 -17.42 -5.93
CA LEU A 392 -14.62 -18.14 -4.70
C LEU A 392 -16.11 -18.48 -4.68
N VAL A 393 -16.44 -19.73 -4.98
CA VAL A 393 -17.81 -20.24 -4.85
C VAL A 393 -18.06 -20.47 -3.37
N LYS A 394 -19.13 -19.86 -2.84
CA LYS A 394 -19.68 -20.21 -1.52
C LYS A 394 -20.10 -21.67 -1.57
N VAL A 395 -19.35 -22.54 -0.90
CA VAL A 395 -19.80 -23.89 -0.62
C VAL A 395 -20.60 -23.82 0.66
N ASP A 396 -21.92 -23.73 0.54
CA ASP A 396 -22.77 -24.24 1.62
C ASP A 396 -22.48 -25.73 1.70
N LEU A 397 -22.15 -26.21 2.91
CA LEU A 397 -21.86 -27.61 3.17
C LEU A 397 -23.14 -28.44 2.92
N VAL A 398 -23.29 -28.89 1.69
CA VAL A 398 -24.13 -30.02 1.32
C VAL A 398 -23.18 -31.03 0.72
N GLU A 399 -23.24 -32.30 1.15
CA GLU A 399 -22.51 -33.38 0.49
C GLU A 399 -22.87 -33.38 -1.00
N ILE A 400 -21.91 -33.00 -1.84
CA ILE A 400 -22.06 -33.05 -3.29
C ILE A 400 -21.56 -34.41 -3.73
N ASP A 401 -22.48 -35.21 -4.26
CA ASP A 401 -22.17 -36.41 -5.00
C ASP A 401 -21.33 -36.06 -6.24
N GLN A 402 -20.11 -36.60 -6.28
CA GLN A 402 -19.10 -36.33 -7.30
C GLN A 402 -19.57 -36.68 -8.72
N GLU A 403 -20.54 -37.60 -8.87
CA GLU A 403 -21.11 -37.98 -10.17
C GLU A 403 -22.04 -36.89 -10.72
N THR A 404 -22.82 -36.25 -9.85
CA THR A 404 -23.78 -35.20 -10.22
C THR A 404 -23.08 -33.91 -10.69
N GLU A 405 -21.92 -33.58 -10.13
CA GLU A 405 -21.15 -32.37 -10.50
C GLU A 405 -20.39 -32.54 -11.82
N ASN A 406 -19.82 -33.72 -12.05
CA ASN A 406 -19.22 -34.07 -13.35
C ASN A 406 -20.26 -34.07 -14.47
N ALA A 407 -21.48 -34.58 -14.21
CA ALA A 407 -22.57 -34.57 -15.17
C ALA A 407 -23.05 -33.14 -15.52
N ARG A 408 -23.09 -32.22 -14.54
CA ARG A 408 -23.39 -30.79 -14.78
C ARG A 408 -22.32 -30.11 -15.61
N TYR A 409 -21.04 -30.32 -15.29
CA TYR A 409 -19.93 -29.77 -16.05
C TYR A 409 -19.94 -30.22 -17.51
N GLU A 410 -20.21 -31.51 -17.76
CA GLU A 410 -20.36 -32.02 -19.13
C GLU A 410 -21.59 -31.45 -19.85
N ALA A 411 -22.73 -31.28 -19.17
CA ALA A 411 -23.94 -30.71 -19.74
C ALA A 411 -23.74 -29.24 -20.15
N ASP A 412 -23.14 -28.42 -19.29
CA ASP A 412 -22.84 -27.01 -19.58
C ASP A 412 -21.83 -26.87 -20.71
N HIS A 413 -20.83 -27.76 -20.78
CA HIS A 413 -19.87 -27.81 -21.88
C HIS A 413 -20.55 -28.18 -23.22
N ARG A 414 -21.48 -29.14 -23.21
CA ARG A 414 -22.27 -29.52 -24.41
C ARG A 414 -23.21 -28.39 -24.85
N VAL A 415 -23.85 -27.68 -23.92
CA VAL A 415 -24.73 -26.53 -24.22
C VAL A 415 -23.93 -25.36 -24.79
N ALA A 416 -22.74 -25.08 -24.26
CA ALA A 416 -21.84 -24.04 -24.78
C ALA A 416 -21.34 -24.37 -26.20
N MET A 417 -21.00 -25.63 -26.45
CA MET A 417 -20.59 -26.12 -27.77
C MET A 417 -21.75 -26.07 -28.78
N ALA A 418 -22.97 -26.48 -28.38
CA ALA A 418 -24.16 -26.41 -29.22
C ALA A 418 -24.53 -24.97 -29.61
N LYS A 419 -24.44 -24.01 -28.67
CA LYS A 419 -24.66 -22.57 -28.96
C LYS A 419 -23.65 -22.01 -29.96
N GLN A 420 -22.41 -22.50 -29.94
CA GLN A 420 -21.35 -22.08 -30.86
C GLN A 420 -21.57 -22.61 -32.29
N ILE A 421 -22.18 -23.79 -32.41
CA ILE A 421 -22.56 -24.42 -33.69
C ILE A 421 -23.81 -23.75 -34.28
N ILE A 422 -24.85 -23.47 -33.49
CA ILE A 422 -26.15 -22.95 -33.98
C ILE A 422 -26.02 -21.57 -34.68
N GLY A 423 -25.05 -20.75 -34.28
CA GLY A 423 -24.84 -19.40 -34.84
C GLY A 423 -23.87 -19.30 -36.03
N ASN A 424 -23.21 -20.39 -36.43
CA ASN A 424 -22.14 -20.33 -37.43
C ASN A 424 -22.28 -21.43 -38.51
N ARG A 425 -22.78 -21.02 -39.68
CA ARG A 425 -23.05 -21.91 -40.84
C ARG A 425 -21.82 -22.71 -41.29
N LEU A 426 -20.62 -22.17 -41.12
CA LEU A 426 -19.38 -22.86 -41.47
C LEU A 426 -19.00 -23.92 -40.43
N MET A 427 -19.32 -23.70 -39.15
CA MET A 427 -19.11 -24.67 -38.07
C MET A 427 -20.10 -25.83 -38.16
N GLN A 428 -21.35 -25.57 -38.55
CA GLN A 428 -22.34 -26.62 -38.80
C GLN A 428 -21.90 -27.54 -39.95
N ALA A 429 -21.38 -26.97 -41.03
CA ALA A 429 -20.95 -27.73 -42.21
C ALA A 429 -19.73 -28.64 -41.96
N VAL A 430 -18.98 -28.43 -40.88
CA VAL A 430 -17.80 -29.24 -40.53
C VAL A 430 -17.98 -30.07 -39.25
N ALA A 431 -19.09 -29.91 -38.52
CA ALA A 431 -19.30 -30.57 -37.22
C ALA A 431 -19.28 -32.10 -37.30
N ASP A 432 -19.79 -32.65 -38.41
CA ASP A 432 -19.95 -34.09 -38.61
C ASP A 432 -18.88 -34.67 -39.56
N LYS A 433 -17.94 -33.82 -40.03
CA LYS A 433 -16.87 -34.22 -40.95
C LYS A 433 -15.67 -34.73 -40.15
N THR A 434 -14.99 -35.74 -40.66
CA THR A 434 -13.64 -36.08 -40.21
C THR A 434 -12.61 -35.15 -40.86
N VAL A 435 -11.42 -35.04 -40.27
CA VAL A 435 -10.33 -34.21 -40.80
C VAL A 435 -10.08 -34.46 -42.29
N GLY A 436 -10.17 -35.71 -42.75
CA GLY A 436 -9.96 -36.11 -44.16
C GLY A 436 -11.03 -35.61 -45.14
N GLN A 437 -12.23 -35.27 -44.66
CA GLN A 437 -13.37 -34.83 -45.48
C GLN A 437 -13.45 -33.31 -45.64
N LEU A 438 -12.59 -32.56 -44.94
CA LEU A 438 -12.44 -31.12 -45.11
C LEU A 438 -11.73 -30.86 -46.42
N SER A 439 -12.15 -29.86 -47.20
CA SER A 439 -11.65 -29.55 -48.55
C SER A 439 -11.08 -28.14 -48.70
N SER A 440 -11.09 -27.31 -47.65
CA SER A 440 -10.50 -25.97 -47.68
C SER A 440 -9.79 -25.59 -46.37
N ILE A 441 -8.95 -24.55 -46.44
CA ILE A 441 -8.27 -24.02 -45.25
C ILE A 441 -9.25 -23.34 -44.29
N GLU A 442 -10.35 -22.78 -44.79
CA GLU A 442 -11.44 -22.23 -43.98
C GLU A 442 -12.18 -23.32 -43.20
N GLU A 443 -12.44 -24.48 -43.83
CA GLU A 443 -13.02 -25.64 -43.15
C GLU A 443 -12.06 -26.23 -42.10
N LEU A 444 -10.76 -26.29 -42.40
CA LEU A 444 -9.73 -26.70 -41.43
C LEU A 444 -9.65 -25.73 -40.24
N LYS A 445 -9.79 -24.42 -40.46
CA LYS A 445 -9.82 -23.43 -39.37
C LYS A 445 -11.09 -23.57 -38.52
N ALA A 446 -12.24 -23.79 -39.15
CA ALA A 446 -13.52 -24.00 -38.47
C ALA A 446 -13.52 -25.29 -37.63
N TYR A 447 -13.06 -26.40 -38.21
CA TYR A 447 -12.91 -27.69 -37.53
C TYR A 447 -11.86 -27.60 -36.41
N GLY A 448 -10.74 -26.93 -36.68
CA GLY A 448 -9.68 -26.60 -35.72
C GLY A 448 -10.22 -25.93 -34.46
N LYS A 449 -11.07 -24.92 -34.66
CA LYS A 449 -11.69 -24.16 -33.59
C LYS A 449 -12.78 -24.95 -32.85
N LEU A 450 -13.55 -25.79 -33.54
CA LEU A 450 -14.60 -26.62 -32.97
C LEU A 450 -14.05 -27.71 -32.05
N HIS A 451 -12.90 -28.30 -32.41
CA HIS A 451 -12.26 -29.38 -31.66
C HIS A 451 -11.08 -28.93 -30.78
N GLY A 452 -10.92 -27.61 -30.56
CA GLY A 452 -9.96 -27.06 -29.61
C GLY A 452 -8.48 -27.18 -30.01
N PHE A 453 -8.18 -27.33 -31.31
CA PHE A 453 -6.80 -27.42 -31.80
C PHE A 453 -6.08 -26.07 -31.78
N LYS A 454 -4.74 -26.11 -31.63
CA LYS A 454 -3.90 -24.89 -31.58
C LYS A 454 -3.98 -24.09 -32.90
N PRO A 455 -3.82 -22.76 -32.88
CA PRO A 455 -4.02 -21.89 -34.07
C PRO A 455 -3.22 -22.27 -35.34
N GLY A 456 -2.09 -22.95 -35.19
CA GLY A 456 -1.26 -23.43 -36.31
C GLY A 456 -1.69 -24.77 -36.93
N TRP A 457 -2.63 -25.50 -36.32
CA TRP A 457 -3.04 -26.85 -36.76
C TRP A 457 -3.67 -26.84 -38.16
N ALA A 458 -4.56 -25.89 -38.44
CA ALA A 458 -5.22 -25.78 -39.74
C ALA A 458 -4.21 -25.51 -40.87
N TRP A 459 -3.21 -24.67 -40.58
CA TRP A 459 -2.11 -24.36 -41.50
C TRP A 459 -1.20 -25.57 -41.73
N TYR A 460 -0.90 -26.33 -40.69
CA TYR A 460 -0.13 -27.58 -40.79
C TYR A 460 -0.85 -28.62 -41.66
N GLN A 461 -2.16 -28.80 -41.48
CA GLN A 461 -2.97 -29.71 -42.29
C GLN A 461 -3.09 -29.23 -43.75
N ALA A 462 -3.27 -27.93 -43.99
CA ALA A 462 -3.33 -27.37 -45.34
C ALA A 462 -2.00 -27.54 -46.10
N LYS A 463 -0.86 -27.33 -45.42
CA LYS A 463 0.49 -27.53 -45.98
C LYS A 463 0.74 -28.99 -46.34
N ASN A 464 0.33 -29.94 -45.49
CA ASN A 464 0.45 -31.37 -45.79
C ASN A 464 -0.42 -31.83 -46.98
N ARG A 465 -1.42 -31.03 -47.38
CA ARG A 465 -2.32 -31.30 -48.52
C ARG A 465 -1.99 -30.47 -49.77
N GLY A 466 -0.95 -29.63 -49.71
CA GLY A 466 -0.54 -28.76 -50.83
C GLY A 466 -1.50 -27.61 -51.12
N TRP A 467 -2.32 -27.19 -50.16
CA TRP A 467 -3.30 -26.10 -50.33
C TRP A 467 -2.76 -24.72 -49.99
N ALA A 468 -1.56 -24.65 -49.41
CA ALA A 468 -0.97 -23.43 -48.88
C ALA A 468 0.56 -23.47 -48.87
#